data_AF-A0A7S1LYF7-F1
#
_entry.id   AF-A0A7S1LYF7-F1
#
_cell.length_a   1.000
_cell.length_b   1.000
_cell.length_c   1.000
_cell.angle_alpha   90.00
_cell.angle_beta   90.00
_cell.angle_gamma   90.00
#
_symmetry.space_group_name_H-M   'P 1'
#
loop_
_entity.id
_entity.type
_entity.pdbx_description
1 polymer ?
#
loop_
_entity_poly.entity_id
_entity_poly.type
_entity_poly.pdbx_seq_one_letter_code
_entity_poly.pdbx_strand_id
1 'polypeptide(L)'
;ENCKGWVTGNRGSELRRVEQETGTYMFMALDRRGDERLLIFAADPGTKTGVGGRMHAERLINEMVQEKLRDDGGSPRRGRSDSRRRSPSRPRSPSSRRP
;
A
#
# COMPACT_ATOMS: atom_id res chain seq x y z
N GLU A 1 -0.35 7.35 7.70
CA GLU A 1 -0.18 6.20 8.61
C GLU A 1 -1.01 5.00 8.18
N ASN A 2 -0.53 4.22 7.20
CA ASN A 2 -0.90 2.81 6.98
C ASN A 2 0.11 2.18 5.99
N CYS A 3 1.40 2.13 6.37
CA CYS A 3 2.45 1.56 5.52
C CYS A 3 2.29 0.05 5.33
N LYS A 4 1.60 -0.64 6.25
CA LYS A 4 1.30 -2.07 6.14
C LYS A 4 0.60 -2.42 4.82
N GLY A 5 -0.45 -1.69 4.46
CA GLY A 5 -1.18 -1.94 3.22
C GLY A 5 -0.31 -1.76 1.96
N TRP A 6 0.62 -0.81 2.03
CA TRP A 6 1.58 -0.55 0.97
C TRP A 6 2.62 -1.66 0.84
N VAL A 7 3.28 -2.01 1.95
CA VAL A 7 4.33 -3.03 2.02
C VAL A 7 3.80 -4.43 1.69
N THR A 8 2.59 -4.75 2.15
CA THR A 8 2.00 -6.08 1.91
C THR A 8 1.33 -6.19 0.55
N GLY A 9 0.83 -5.09 -0.02
CA GLY A 9 0.10 -5.10 -1.28
C GLY A 9 -1.25 -5.82 -1.20
N ASN A 10 -1.95 -5.92 -2.33
CA ASN A 10 -3.26 -6.57 -2.37
C ASN A 10 -3.11 -8.07 -2.08
N ARG A 11 -3.72 -8.54 -0.99
CA ARG A 11 -3.65 -9.94 -0.53
C ARG A 11 -2.22 -10.46 -0.36
N GLY A 12 -1.26 -9.60 0.00
CA GLY A 12 0.12 -10.02 0.23
C GLY A 12 0.98 -10.15 -1.03
N SER A 13 0.52 -9.65 -2.19
CA SER A 13 1.23 -9.81 -3.47
C SER A 13 2.63 -9.21 -3.47
N GLU A 14 2.79 -8.01 -2.90
CA GLU A 14 4.10 -7.34 -2.85
C GLU A 14 5.03 -8.05 -1.88
N LEU A 15 4.52 -8.49 -0.73
CA LEU A 15 5.32 -9.25 0.22
C LEU A 15 5.83 -10.56 -0.41
N ARG A 16 4.96 -11.29 -1.12
CA ARG A 16 5.30 -12.49 -1.89
C ARG A 16 6.34 -12.23 -2.97
N ARG A 17 6.35 -11.04 -3.57
CA ARG A 17 7.35 -10.64 -4.57
C ARG A 17 8.73 -10.51 -3.93
N VAL A 18 8.82 -9.78 -2.81
CA VAL A 18 10.08 -9.61 -2.08
C VAL A 18 10.60 -10.94 -1.52
N GLU A 19 9.72 -11.80 -1.00
CA GLU A 19 10.07 -13.16 -0.56
C GLU A 19 10.79 -13.95 -1.67
N GLN A 20 10.21 -13.99 -2.87
CA GLN A 20 10.77 -14.71 -4.01
C GLN A 20 12.09 -14.10 -4.49
N GLU A 21 12.19 -12.77 -4.54
CA GLU A 21 13.40 -12.07 -4.98
C GLU A 21 14.58 -12.27 -4.01
N THR A 22 14.30 -12.38 -2.72
CA THR A 22 15.32 -12.41 -1.67
C THR A 22 15.57 -13.82 -1.12
N GLY A 23 14.74 -14.80 -1.46
CA GLY A 23 14.80 -16.14 -0.89
C GLY A 23 14.46 -16.16 0.60
N THR A 24 13.53 -15.30 1.02
CA THR A 24 13.11 -15.17 2.42
C THR A 24 11.63 -15.53 2.59
N TYR A 25 11.22 -15.75 3.83
CA TYR A 25 9.84 -15.93 4.23
C TYR A 25 9.44 -14.84 5.22
N MET A 26 8.30 -14.17 4.97
CA MET A 26 7.89 -12.99 5.70
C MET A 26 6.41 -13.03 6.08
N PHE A 27 6.07 -12.49 7.25
CA PHE A 27 4.68 -12.27 7.62
C PHE A 27 4.52 -11.18 8.68
N MET A 28 3.31 -10.64 8.74
CA MET A 28 2.91 -9.69 9.77
C MET A 28 2.42 -10.43 11.01
N ALA A 29 2.89 -10.02 12.18
CA ALA A 29 2.45 -10.52 13.48
C ALA A 29 2.17 -9.35 14.41
N LEU A 30 1.37 -9.59 15.46
CA LEU A 30 1.23 -8.65 16.57
C LEU A 30 2.22 -9.02 17.66
N ASP A 31 2.89 -8.02 18.25
CA ASP A 31 3.65 -8.25 19.47
C ASP A 31 2.76 -8.26 20.72
N ARG A 32 3.37 -8.42 21.91
CA ARG A 32 2.64 -8.48 23.19
C ARG A 32 1.85 -7.21 23.52
N ARG A 33 2.18 -6.08 22.90
CA ARG A 33 1.51 -4.79 23.07
C ARG A 33 0.40 -4.57 22.04
N GLY A 34 0.28 -5.48 21.07
CA GLY A 34 -0.64 -5.36 19.95
C GLY A 34 -0.08 -4.56 18.77
N ASP A 35 1.22 -4.24 18.78
CA ASP A 35 1.86 -3.50 17.69
C ASP A 35 2.16 -4.44 16.52
N GLU A 36 1.88 -3.99 15.29
CA GLU A 36 2.14 -4.77 14.08
C GLU A 36 3.65 -4.82 13.77
N ARG A 37 4.19 -6.03 13.58
CA ARG A 37 5.60 -6.30 13.29
C ARG A 37 5.72 -7.14 12.03
N LEU A 38 6.64 -6.76 11.15
CA LEU A 38 7.07 -7.61 10.05
C LEU A 38 8.21 -8.52 10.54
N LEU A 39 8.06 -9.82 10.35
CA LEU A 39 9.10 -10.81 10.65
C LEU A 39 9.72 -11.30 9.34
N ILE A 40 11.05 -11.39 9.29
CA ILE A 40 11.81 -11.84 8.12
C ILE A 40 12.66 -13.06 8.52
N PHE A 41 12.39 -14.20 7.88
CA PHE A 41 13.11 -15.45 8.09
C PHE A 41 13.90 -15.84 6.85
N ALA A 42 15.19 -16.11 7.01
CA ALA A 42 16.00 -16.83 6.03
C ALA A 42 17.26 -17.39 6.71
N ALA A 43 17.78 -18.49 6.15
CA ALA A 43 19.06 -19.07 6.58
C ALA A 43 20.23 -18.13 6.25
N ASP A 44 20.18 -17.51 5.07
CA ASP A 44 21.18 -16.54 4.64
C ASP A 44 20.94 -15.16 5.28
N PRO A 45 21.87 -14.63 6.11
CA PRO A 45 21.81 -13.25 6.55
C PRO A 45 21.95 -12.24 5.39
N GLY A 46 22.58 -12.63 4.27
CA GLY A 46 22.94 -11.78 3.15
C GLY A 46 24.17 -10.92 3.43
N THR A 47 24.40 -9.90 2.59
CA THR A 47 25.37 -8.84 2.83
C THR A 47 24.75 -7.47 2.56
N LYS A 48 25.42 -6.38 2.97
CA LYS A 48 24.90 -5.01 2.81
C LYS A 48 24.57 -4.65 1.36
N THR A 49 25.35 -5.14 0.41
CA THR A 49 25.19 -4.88 -1.03
C THR A 49 24.80 -6.12 -1.83
N GLY A 50 24.78 -7.29 -1.19
CA GLY A 50 24.45 -8.56 -1.82
C GLY A 50 22.97 -8.65 -2.20
N VAL A 51 22.72 -9.50 -3.19
CA VAL A 51 21.39 -9.86 -3.65
C VAL A 51 20.99 -11.14 -2.91
N GLY A 52 19.94 -11.06 -2.09
CA GLY A 52 19.39 -12.18 -1.33
C GLY A 52 19.61 -12.08 0.18
N GLY A 53 18.91 -12.96 0.90
CA GLY A 53 18.98 -13.06 2.35
C GLY A 53 18.26 -11.92 3.08
N ARG A 54 18.35 -11.97 4.42
CA ARG A 54 17.60 -11.07 5.32
C ARG A 54 17.92 -9.59 5.10
N MET A 55 19.20 -9.25 4.92
CA MET A 55 19.59 -7.85 4.71
C MET A 55 19.09 -7.29 3.37
N HIS A 56 19.00 -8.10 2.31
CA HIS A 56 18.43 -7.63 1.05
C HIS A 56 16.92 -7.36 1.19
N ALA A 57 16.19 -8.29 1.82
CA ALA A 57 14.78 -8.12 2.13
C ALA A 57 14.49 -6.86 2.96
N GLU A 58 15.24 -6.65 4.05
CA GLU A 58 15.08 -5.47 4.89
C GLU A 58 15.28 -4.16 4.11
N ARG A 59 16.26 -4.11 3.19
CA ARG A 59 16.49 -2.94 2.34
C ARG A 59 15.28 -2.65 1.44
N LEU A 60 14.79 -3.65 0.71
CA LEU A 60 13.63 -3.49 -0.18
C LEU A 60 12.38 -3.02 0.58
N ILE A 61 12.13 -3.60 1.76
CA ILE A 61 11.00 -3.18 2.61
C ILE A 61 11.17 -1.73 3.08
N ASN A 62 12.36 -1.37 3.57
CA ASN A 62 12.64 -0.02 4.03
C ASN A 62 12.53 1.02 2.90
N GLU A 63 12.97 0.69 1.70
CA GLU A 63 12.82 1.52 0.51
C GLU A 63 11.33 1.77 0.21
N MET A 64 10.50 0.73 0.20
CA MET A 64 9.04 0.87 0.00
C MET A 64 8.37 1.71 1.09
N VAL A 65 8.76 1.55 2.36
CA VAL A 65 8.23 2.36 3.47
C VAL A 65 8.65 3.82 3.31
N GLN A 66 9.91 4.08 2.99
CA GLN A 66 10.40 5.44 2.78
C GLN A 66 9.73 6.11 1.59
N GLU A 67 9.55 5.39 0.48
CA GLU A 67 8.80 5.87 -0.68
C GLU A 67 7.39 6.29 -0.28
N LYS A 68 6.68 5.43 0.48
CA LYS A 68 5.33 5.75 0.96
C LYS A 68 5.29 6.97 1.88
N LEU A 69 6.25 7.11 2.78
CA LEU A 69 6.34 8.24 3.70
C LEU A 69 6.64 9.55 2.96
N ARG A 70 7.43 9.51 1.88
CA ARG A 70 7.69 10.68 1.01
C ARG A 70 6.42 11.09 0.27
N ASP A 71 5.70 10.13 -0.31
CA ASP A 71 4.46 10.38 -1.04
C ASP A 71 3.34 10.93 -0.15
N ASP A 72 3.22 10.45 1.09
CA ASP A 72 2.24 10.97 2.05
C ASP A 72 2.55 12.41 2.54
N GLY A 73 3.78 12.90 2.33
CA GLY A 73 4.21 14.27 2.62
C GLY A 73 3.85 15.30 1.53
N GLY A 74 3.35 14.84 0.38
CA GLY A 74 3.04 15.68 -0.78
C GLY A 74 1.61 15.45 -1.29
N SER A 75 0.71 16.34 -0.91
CA SER A 75 -0.67 16.50 -1.42
C SER A 75 -1.79 15.64 -0.83
N PRO A 76 -2.96 16.25 -0.55
CA PRO A 76 -4.13 15.58 -0.02
C PRO A 76 -4.64 14.56 -1.03
N ARG A 77 -4.95 13.37 -0.51
CA ARG A 77 -5.76 12.30 -1.10
C ARG A 77 -6.49 12.75 -2.37
N ARG A 78 -5.94 12.43 -3.55
CA ARG A 78 -6.75 12.31 -4.76
C ARG A 78 -7.69 11.14 -4.52
N GLY A 79 -8.86 11.44 -3.95
CA GLY A 79 -10.01 10.57 -3.99
C GLY A 79 -10.16 10.14 -5.44
N ARG A 80 -9.95 8.85 -5.67
CA ARG A 80 -10.18 8.20 -6.96
C ARG A 80 -11.65 8.45 -7.28
N SER A 81 -11.90 9.45 -8.13
CA SER A 81 -13.22 9.92 -8.52
C SER A 81 -14.01 8.72 -9.03
N ASP A 82 -14.96 8.25 -8.22
CA ASP A 82 -15.92 7.23 -8.59
C ASP A 82 -16.78 7.83 -9.70
N SER A 83 -16.47 7.47 -10.94
CA SER A 83 -17.16 7.92 -12.16
C SER A 83 -18.52 7.25 -12.33
N ARG A 84 -19.23 6.97 -11.23
CA ARG A 84 -20.65 6.60 -11.25
C ARG A 84 -21.50 7.83 -11.55
N ARG A 85 -21.53 8.12 -12.85
CA ARG A 85 -22.55 8.84 -13.62
C ARG A 85 -23.88 8.94 -12.87
N ARG A 86 -24.17 10.11 -12.31
CA ARG A 86 -25.54 10.54 -12.04
C ARG A 86 -25.95 11.48 -13.16
N SER A 87 -26.63 10.94 -14.17
CA SER A 87 -27.21 11.70 -15.28
C SER A 87 -28.06 12.86 -14.75
N PRO A 88 -27.84 14.11 -15.17
CA PRO A 88 -28.75 15.21 -14.83
C PRO A 88 -30.06 15.02 -15.58
N SER A 89 -31.14 14.67 -14.88
CA SER A 89 -32.48 14.76 -15.43
C SER A 89 -32.81 16.21 -15.74
N ARG A 90 -33.16 16.46 -17.02
CA ARG A 90 -33.54 17.73 -17.66
C ARG A 90 -34.36 18.68 -16.76
N PRO A 91 -34.12 20.00 -16.82
CA PRO A 91 -35.00 20.98 -16.19
C PRO A 91 -36.34 21.02 -16.94
N ARG A 92 -37.46 20.86 -16.21
CA ARG A 92 -38.81 21.11 -16.73
C ARG A 92 -39.03 22.62 -16.79
N SER A 93 -39.36 23.13 -17.97
CA SER A 93 -39.71 24.52 -18.25
C SER A 93 -40.91 24.99 -17.43
N PRO A 94 -40.97 26.25 -16.97
CA PRO A 94 -42.18 26.81 -16.36
C PRO A 94 -43.21 27.10 -17.45
N SER A 95 -44.36 26.42 -17.39
CA SER A 95 -45.55 26.76 -18.18
C SER A 95 -46.13 28.06 -17.61
N SER A 96 -46.15 29.10 -18.44
CA SER A 96 -47.00 30.26 -18.25
C SER A 96 -48.44 29.89 -18.59
N ARG A 97 -49.37 30.13 -17.67
CA ARG A 97 -50.72 30.71 -17.91
C ARG A 97 -51.62 30.57 -16.68
N ARG A 98 -52.05 31.72 -16.18
CA ARG A 98 -53.29 31.98 -15.44
C ARG A 98 -53.59 33.48 -15.63
N PRO A 99 -54.84 33.96 -15.52
CA PRO A 99 -56.14 33.32 -15.74
C PRO A 99 -56.64 33.48 -17.18
#